data_AF-A0A448YWV0-F1
#
_entry.id   AF-A0A448YWV0-F1
#
_cell.length_a   1.000
_cell.length_b   1.000
_cell.length_c   1.000
_cell.angle_alpha   90.00
_cell.angle_beta   90.00
_cell.angle_gamma   90.00
#
_symmetry.space_group_name_H-M   'P 1'
#
loop_
_entity.id
_entity.type
_entity.pdbx_description
1 polymer ?
#
loop_
_entity_poly.entity_id
_entity_poly.type
_entity_poly.pdbx_seq_one_letter_code
_entity_poly.pdbx_strand_id
1 'polypeptide(L)'
;MGRFFKKFRQRIESRIDAAVAEATGGGGFGIANQTAAQLSFEEQKPDSMRQKDVRMISGCEDSQTSADVSNVAHFSLPDPAGRAGGACTSTLLNILYKDETVPEDTLSFTQVLELMRSDLRRGGYSQIPQLTSLNKIDVETDFQLVPSTATGVHRAVMVGINYVGHSPGELRGCHNDVLNMKKYIMEVHGFEEENIVILMDDGIHTSPTKENMIAAYEQIVADSEEGDAIFLHYSGHGTKLVDQSGDEDDGYDEALVPLDFRESGMILDDDLFDILIARLSDGVHMVSLMDCCHSGTILDLPYIFKPMQDGSMPQEMQLDDSVNLDGILQQFGGQALGMLTNFLNSKLE
;
A
#
# COMPACT_ATOMS: atom_id res chain seq x y z
N MET A 1 -1.58 -42.78 -13.97
CA MET A 1 -2.44 -41.81 -13.23
C MET A 1 -2.96 -42.31 -11.87
N GLY A 2 -3.40 -43.57 -11.71
CA GLY A 2 -4.08 -44.00 -10.46
C GLY A 2 -3.23 -44.14 -9.17
N ARG A 3 -1.91 -44.31 -9.25
CA ARG A 3 -1.03 -44.47 -8.05
C ARG A 3 -0.65 -43.14 -7.38
N PHE A 4 -0.63 -42.06 -8.14
CA PHE A 4 -0.31 -40.71 -7.64
C PHE A 4 -1.49 -40.12 -6.86
N PHE A 5 -2.70 -40.20 -7.44
CA PHE A 5 -3.94 -39.77 -6.78
C PHE A 5 -4.24 -40.53 -5.49
N LYS A 6 -3.89 -41.82 -5.41
CA LYS A 6 -4.10 -42.61 -4.18
C LYS A 6 -3.16 -42.21 -3.05
N LYS A 7 -1.91 -41.83 -3.37
CA LYS A 7 -0.94 -41.31 -2.39
C LYS A 7 -1.25 -39.87 -1.97
N PHE A 8 -1.77 -39.05 -2.87
CA PHE A 8 -2.22 -37.69 -2.58
C PHE A 8 -3.43 -37.70 -1.65
N ARG A 9 -4.44 -38.52 -1.94
CA ARG A 9 -5.63 -38.68 -1.11
C ARG A 9 -5.33 -39.21 0.29
N GLN A 10 -4.44 -40.20 0.41
CA GLN A 10 -4.01 -40.72 1.73
C GLN A 10 -3.25 -39.68 2.55
N ARG A 11 -2.49 -38.76 1.92
CA ARG A 11 -1.82 -37.65 2.63
C ARG A 11 -2.79 -36.60 3.14
N ILE A 12 -3.84 -36.29 2.37
CA ILE A 12 -4.89 -35.35 2.77
C ILE A 12 -5.73 -35.94 3.91
N GLU A 13 -6.18 -37.20 3.78
CA GLU A 13 -6.95 -37.89 4.82
C GLU A 13 -6.15 -37.99 6.14
N SER A 14 -4.84 -38.30 6.09
CA SER A 14 -3.99 -38.30 7.29
C SER A 14 -3.76 -36.93 7.93
N ARG A 15 -3.84 -35.85 7.14
CA ARG A 15 -3.70 -34.46 7.64
C ARG A 15 -4.99 -33.95 8.27
N ILE A 16 -6.15 -34.38 7.75
CA ILE A 16 -7.45 -34.09 8.34
C ILE A 16 -7.59 -34.79 9.70
N ASP A 17 -7.19 -36.07 9.79
CA ASP A 17 -7.24 -36.79 11.07
C ASP A 17 -6.30 -36.21 12.14
N ALA A 18 -5.14 -35.68 11.73
CA ALA A 18 -4.21 -34.98 12.63
C ALA A 18 -4.77 -33.62 13.10
N ALA A 19 -5.38 -32.85 12.19
CA ALA A 19 -6.02 -31.57 12.51
C ALA A 19 -7.25 -31.73 13.43
N VAL A 20 -8.01 -32.82 13.25
CA VAL A 20 -9.16 -33.15 14.11
C VAL A 20 -8.71 -33.61 15.51
N ALA A 21 -7.53 -34.21 15.64
CA ALA A 21 -6.97 -34.58 16.95
C ALA A 21 -6.50 -33.35 17.75
N GLU A 22 -5.86 -32.37 17.11
CA GLU A 22 -5.45 -31.10 17.74
C GLU A 22 -6.64 -30.18 18.09
N ALA A 23 -7.74 -30.27 17.33
CA ALA A 23 -8.96 -29.49 17.57
C ALA A 23 -9.65 -29.75 18.93
N THR A 24 -9.27 -30.81 19.65
CA THR A 24 -9.89 -31.17 20.94
C THR A 24 -9.20 -30.53 22.16
N GLY A 25 -8.09 -29.80 21.97
CA GLY A 25 -7.39 -29.04 23.02
C GLY A 25 -7.71 -27.54 22.95
N GLY A 26 -8.74 -27.09 23.67
CA GLY A 26 -9.21 -25.70 23.63
C GLY A 26 -8.18 -24.67 24.08
N GLY A 27 -7.94 -23.65 23.23
CA GLY A 27 -7.23 -22.42 23.60
C GLY A 27 -6.37 -21.75 22.51
N GLY A 28 -6.03 -22.43 21.42
CA GLY A 28 -5.00 -21.96 20.47
C GLY A 28 -5.42 -21.81 19.00
N PHE A 29 -6.71 -21.84 18.69
CA PHE A 29 -7.20 -22.00 17.30
C PHE A 29 -6.86 -20.85 16.34
N GLY A 30 -6.80 -19.59 16.82
CA GLY A 30 -6.53 -18.43 15.94
C GLY A 30 -5.05 -18.33 15.54
N ILE A 31 -4.14 -18.43 16.51
CA ILE A 31 -2.69 -18.24 16.29
C ILE A 31 -2.11 -19.42 15.49
N ALA A 32 -2.54 -20.66 15.77
CA ALA A 32 -2.06 -21.84 15.05
C ALA A 32 -2.49 -21.83 13.57
N ASN A 33 -3.70 -21.36 13.26
CA ASN A 33 -4.20 -21.26 11.89
C ASN A 33 -3.48 -20.16 11.11
N GLN A 34 -3.26 -18.97 11.68
CA GLN A 34 -2.47 -17.92 11.03
C GLN A 34 -1.03 -18.39 10.75
N THR A 35 -0.42 -19.12 11.68
CA THR A 35 0.93 -19.68 11.48
C THR A 35 0.97 -20.68 10.31
N ALA A 36 -0.05 -21.55 10.19
CA ALA A 36 -0.14 -22.52 9.10
C ALA A 36 -0.43 -21.86 7.73
N ALA A 37 -1.33 -20.87 7.70
CA ALA A 37 -1.61 -20.07 6.50
C ALA A 37 -0.37 -19.32 6.04
N GLN A 38 0.37 -18.70 6.97
CA GLN A 38 1.63 -18.02 6.69
C GLN A 38 2.69 -18.95 6.13
N LEU A 39 2.89 -20.13 6.73
CA LEU A 39 3.81 -21.13 6.18
C LEU A 39 3.39 -21.57 4.78
N SER A 40 2.09 -21.80 4.56
CA SER A 40 1.56 -22.22 3.25
C SER A 40 1.73 -21.15 2.17
N PHE A 41 1.49 -19.88 2.50
CA PHE A 41 1.69 -18.76 1.60
C PHE A 41 3.18 -18.56 1.29
N GLU A 42 4.02 -18.60 2.32
CA GLU A 42 5.47 -18.50 2.16
C GLU A 42 6.09 -19.71 1.45
N GLU A 43 5.47 -20.88 1.41
CA GLU A 43 5.96 -22.00 0.60
C GLU A 43 5.61 -21.84 -0.90
N GLN A 44 4.49 -21.18 -1.21
CA GLN A 44 3.94 -21.06 -2.56
C GLN A 44 4.34 -19.76 -3.27
N LYS A 45 4.78 -18.75 -2.51
CA LYS A 45 5.14 -17.44 -3.03
C LYS A 45 6.27 -17.54 -4.09
N PRO A 46 6.05 -17.03 -5.32
CA PRO A 46 7.01 -17.12 -6.41
C PRO A 46 8.22 -16.19 -6.21
N ASP A 47 9.35 -16.52 -6.85
CA ASP A 47 10.60 -15.77 -6.67
C ASP A 47 10.49 -14.30 -7.08
N SER A 48 9.74 -13.98 -8.14
CA SER A 48 9.51 -12.58 -8.57
C SER A 48 8.82 -11.77 -7.48
N MET A 49 7.83 -12.35 -6.79
CA MET A 49 7.18 -11.67 -5.66
C MET A 49 8.15 -11.44 -4.48
N ARG A 50 9.13 -12.34 -4.26
CA ARG A 50 10.13 -12.19 -3.18
C ARG A 50 11.19 -11.14 -3.46
N GLN A 51 11.45 -10.85 -4.73
CA GLN A 51 12.47 -9.88 -5.15
C GLN A 51 11.94 -8.45 -5.19
N LYS A 52 10.65 -8.25 -4.94
CA LYS A 52 9.99 -6.95 -4.91
C LYS A 52 9.83 -6.48 -3.47
N ASP A 53 10.19 -5.23 -3.21
CA ASP A 53 9.98 -4.57 -1.93
C ASP A 53 8.92 -3.49 -2.10
N VAL A 54 7.66 -3.83 -1.85
CA VAL A 54 6.54 -2.90 -1.93
C VAL A 54 5.92 -2.71 -0.56
N ARG A 55 5.80 -1.45 -0.16
CA ARG A 55 5.29 -1.02 1.14
C ARG A 55 4.25 0.08 0.95
N MET A 56 3.24 0.10 1.80
CA MET A 56 2.22 1.14 1.81
C MET A 56 1.96 1.62 3.23
N ILE A 57 1.97 2.93 3.41
CA ILE A 57 1.47 3.58 4.62
C ILE A 57 0.12 4.18 4.28
N SER A 58 -0.86 3.98 5.15
CA SER A 58 -2.16 4.59 4.95
C SER A 58 -2.84 5.03 6.24
N GLY A 59 -3.68 6.06 6.12
CA GLY A 59 -4.46 6.65 7.22
C GLY A 59 -5.86 6.06 7.27
N CYS A 60 -5.98 4.77 7.58
CA CYS A 60 -7.27 4.07 7.51
C CYS A 60 -8.24 4.55 8.61
N GLU A 61 -9.51 4.66 8.25
CA GLU A 61 -10.60 5.02 9.14
C GLU A 61 -11.52 3.81 9.37
N ASP A 62 -11.69 3.44 10.62
CA ASP A 62 -12.34 2.22 11.07
C ASP A 62 -13.88 2.28 11.00
N SER A 63 -14.51 3.39 10.54
CA SER A 63 -15.95 3.34 10.16
C SER A 63 -16.60 4.54 9.44
N GLN A 64 -16.04 5.75 9.29
CA GLN A 64 -16.77 6.84 8.58
C GLN A 64 -15.90 7.99 8.03
N THR A 65 -16.01 8.29 6.73
CA THR A 65 -15.72 9.56 5.99
C THR A 65 -14.55 10.45 6.48
N SER A 66 -13.59 10.63 5.57
CA SER A 66 -12.33 11.36 5.74
C SER A 66 -12.54 12.73 6.37
N ALA A 67 -11.87 12.97 7.49
CA ALA A 67 -11.87 14.27 8.13
C ALA A 67 -10.95 15.25 7.38
N ASP A 68 -11.53 16.18 6.61
CA ASP A 68 -10.82 17.38 6.14
C ASP A 68 -10.26 18.18 7.33
N VAL A 69 -8.95 18.42 7.36
CA VAL A 69 -8.32 19.23 8.41
C VAL A 69 -8.57 20.71 8.13
N SER A 70 -9.46 21.36 8.87
CA SER A 70 -9.65 22.82 8.78
C SER A 70 -8.54 23.64 9.46
N ASN A 71 -7.56 23.01 10.13
CA ASN A 71 -6.53 23.75 10.86
C ASN A 71 -5.21 22.98 11.05
N VAL A 72 -4.33 23.00 10.05
CA VAL A 72 -2.94 22.52 10.16
C VAL A 72 -2.02 23.46 10.94
N ALA A 73 -2.55 24.55 11.53
CA ALA A 73 -1.77 25.55 12.27
C ALA A 73 -0.99 24.98 13.47
N HIS A 74 -1.28 23.75 13.91
CA HIS A 74 -0.56 23.06 14.98
C HIS A 74 0.66 22.26 14.50
N PHE A 75 0.84 22.07 13.19
CA PHE A 75 1.98 21.38 12.59
C PHE A 75 2.99 22.41 12.06
N SER A 76 4.18 22.43 12.65
CA SER A 76 5.28 23.32 12.25
C SER A 76 6.07 22.65 11.11
N LEU A 77 5.49 22.55 9.92
CA LEU A 77 6.21 22.10 8.73
C LEU A 77 7.10 23.25 8.20
N PRO A 78 8.30 22.96 7.64
CA PRO A 78 9.16 23.97 7.05
C PRO A 78 8.52 24.55 5.79
N ASP A 79 7.93 25.73 5.94
CA ASP A 79 7.16 26.51 4.95
C ASP A 79 5.71 26.02 4.73
N PRO A 80 4.77 26.41 5.60
CA PRO A 80 3.36 26.17 5.40
C PRO A 80 2.81 27.26 4.48
N ALA A 81 2.46 26.92 3.25
CA ALA A 81 1.39 27.64 2.57
C ALA A 81 0.10 27.37 3.36
N GLY A 82 -0.11 28.09 4.47
CA GLY A 82 -1.04 27.79 5.57
C GLY A 82 -2.48 27.49 5.15
N ARG A 83 -2.72 26.25 4.74
CA ARG A 83 -3.98 25.72 4.21
C ARG A 83 -4.08 24.25 4.63
N ALA A 84 -5.32 23.77 4.75
CA ALA A 84 -5.69 22.39 5.07
C ALA A 84 -4.76 21.34 4.41
N GLY A 85 -4.53 20.20 5.05
CA GLY A 85 -3.80 19.04 4.51
C GLY A 85 -4.33 17.77 5.18
N GLY A 86 -4.19 16.60 4.56
CA GLY A 86 -4.58 15.32 5.13
C GLY A 86 -3.85 15.07 6.45
N ALA A 87 -4.57 14.58 7.46
CA ALA A 87 -4.00 14.41 8.79
C ALA A 87 -2.94 13.30 8.80
N CYS A 88 -3.06 12.28 7.95
CA CYS A 88 -2.07 11.22 7.82
C CYS A 88 -0.76 11.77 7.24
N THR A 89 -0.82 12.42 6.08
CA THR A 89 0.34 13.01 5.40
C THR A 89 1.03 14.05 6.26
N SER A 90 0.26 14.98 6.83
CA SER A 90 0.79 16.05 7.68
C SER A 90 1.48 15.50 8.93
N THR A 91 0.91 14.44 9.54
CA THR A 91 1.50 13.82 10.73
C THR A 91 2.78 13.08 10.39
N LEU A 92 2.80 12.30 9.31
CA LEU A 92 4.00 11.60 8.86
C LEU A 92 5.12 12.61 8.56
N LEU A 93 4.85 13.62 7.72
CA LEU A 93 5.83 14.67 7.41
C LEU A 93 6.31 15.38 8.67
N ASN A 94 5.42 15.67 9.63
CA ASN A 94 5.81 16.29 10.88
C ASN A 94 6.76 15.40 11.71
N ILE A 95 6.61 14.07 11.69
CA ILE A 95 7.52 13.14 12.36
C ILE A 95 8.86 13.08 11.62
N LEU A 96 8.80 13.00 10.29
CA LEU A 96 9.99 12.91 9.45
C LEU A 96 10.82 14.21 9.41
N TYR A 97 10.19 15.39 9.52
CA TYR A 97 10.87 16.69 9.55
C TYR A 97 11.33 17.14 10.95
N LYS A 98 10.71 16.66 12.04
CA LYS A 98 10.94 17.21 13.39
C LYS A 98 12.22 16.80 14.07
N ASP A 99 13.19 16.20 13.37
CA ASP A 99 14.45 15.86 14.02
C ASP A 99 15.70 16.39 13.32
N GLU A 100 15.94 17.69 13.52
CA GLU A 100 17.28 18.26 13.38
C GLU A 100 18.22 17.84 14.55
N THR A 101 17.73 17.11 15.57
CA THR A 101 18.47 16.77 16.80
C THR A 101 18.73 15.27 17.02
N VAL A 102 18.03 14.40 16.31
CA VAL A 102 18.23 12.95 16.22
C VAL A 102 18.56 12.68 14.76
N PRO A 103 19.60 11.91 14.44
CA PRO A 103 19.88 11.53 13.07
C PRO A 103 18.63 10.93 12.42
N GLU A 104 18.34 11.32 11.18
CA GLU A 104 17.18 10.89 10.37
C GLU A 104 16.99 9.36 10.29
N ASP A 105 17.98 8.58 10.74
CA ASP A 105 18.13 7.13 10.60
C ASP A 105 17.88 6.32 11.90
N THR A 106 16.93 6.67 12.78
CA THR A 106 16.79 5.89 14.05
C THR A 106 15.38 5.54 14.51
N LEU A 107 14.33 6.04 13.85
CA LEU A 107 12.97 5.64 14.21
C LEU A 107 12.61 4.36 13.48
N SER A 108 12.23 3.32 14.22
CA SER A 108 11.71 2.10 13.61
C SER A 108 10.31 2.29 13.01
N PHE A 109 9.88 1.38 12.13
CA PHE A 109 8.49 1.38 11.62
C PHE A 109 7.47 1.40 12.77
N THR A 110 7.71 0.60 13.82
CA THR A 110 6.89 0.60 15.04
C THR A 110 6.80 2.00 15.65
N GLN A 111 7.93 2.66 15.85
CA GLN A 111 7.97 3.99 16.48
C GLN A 111 7.29 5.06 15.62
N VAL A 112 7.48 5.03 14.30
CA VAL A 112 6.81 5.97 13.38
C VAL A 112 5.29 5.81 13.50
N LEU A 113 4.75 4.60 13.42
CA LEU A 113 3.30 4.38 13.52
C LEU A 113 2.74 4.75 14.91
N GLU A 114 3.48 4.48 15.99
CA GLU A 114 3.08 4.87 17.35
C GLU A 114 3.02 6.40 17.52
N LEU A 115 4.04 7.11 17.01
CA LEU A 115 4.08 8.57 17.01
C LEU A 115 2.95 9.15 16.16
N MET A 116 2.71 8.58 14.97
CA MET A 116 1.60 8.99 14.12
C MET A 116 0.26 8.82 14.84
N ARG A 117 0.03 7.66 15.47
CA ARG A 117 -1.22 7.40 16.21
C ARG A 117 -1.38 8.34 17.41
N SER A 118 -0.30 8.65 18.11
CA SER A 118 -0.29 9.59 19.24
C SER A 118 -0.65 11.01 18.80
N ASP A 119 -0.05 11.49 17.71
CA ASP A 119 -0.28 12.83 17.17
C ASP A 119 -1.69 12.97 16.57
N LEU A 120 -2.17 11.96 15.84
CA LEU A 120 -3.54 11.90 15.33
C LEU A 120 -4.58 11.95 16.46
N ARG A 121 -4.41 11.13 17.51
CA ARG A 121 -5.29 11.14 18.68
C ARG A 121 -5.27 12.48 19.40
N ARG A 122 -4.11 13.12 19.53
CA ARG A 122 -3.98 14.46 20.13
C ARG A 122 -4.67 15.54 19.29
N GLY A 123 -4.66 15.38 17.97
CA GLY A 123 -5.41 16.21 17.02
C GLY A 123 -6.92 15.93 16.99
N GLY A 124 -7.39 14.87 17.67
CA GLY A 124 -8.80 14.48 17.69
C GLY A 124 -9.24 13.61 16.51
N TYR A 125 -8.29 13.04 15.76
CA TYR A 125 -8.56 12.19 14.60
C TYR A 125 -8.75 10.72 15.00
N SER A 126 -9.74 10.07 14.38
CA SER A 126 -10.07 8.64 14.49
C SER A 126 -9.04 7.76 13.78
N GLN A 127 -8.45 8.27 12.70
CA GLN A 127 -7.56 7.55 11.79
C GLN A 127 -6.49 6.71 12.51
N ILE A 128 -6.34 5.48 12.03
CA ILE A 128 -5.36 4.51 12.50
C ILE A 128 -4.32 4.35 11.40
N PRO A 129 -3.10 4.86 11.59
CA PRO A 129 -1.99 4.57 10.69
C PRO A 129 -1.76 3.07 10.62
N GLN A 130 -1.63 2.57 9.40
CA GLN A 130 -1.27 1.20 9.13
C GLN A 130 -0.15 1.14 8.11
N LEU A 131 0.63 0.07 8.21
CA LEU A 131 1.66 -0.30 7.25
C LEU A 131 1.26 -1.64 6.65
N THR A 132 1.19 -1.72 5.33
CA THR A 132 1.06 -2.99 4.62
C THR A 132 2.25 -3.21 3.69
N SER A 133 2.56 -4.46 3.39
CA SER A 133 3.71 -4.79 2.54
C SER A 133 3.51 -6.09 1.75
N LEU A 134 4.21 -6.19 0.62
CA LEU A 134 4.20 -7.38 -0.23
C LEU A 134 4.93 -8.57 0.44
N ASN A 135 6.02 -8.26 1.12
CA ASN A 135 6.82 -9.20 1.89
C ASN A 135 6.92 -8.75 3.34
N LYS A 136 6.98 -9.70 4.26
CA LYS A 136 7.12 -9.42 5.69
C LYS A 136 8.41 -8.62 5.94
N ILE A 137 8.29 -7.46 6.57
CA ILE A 137 9.44 -6.65 7.00
C ILE A 137 9.65 -6.78 8.51
N ASP A 138 10.88 -6.54 8.94
CA ASP A 138 11.20 -6.38 10.36
C ASP A 138 10.84 -4.95 10.79
N VAL A 139 9.73 -4.82 11.52
CA VAL A 139 9.16 -3.53 11.94
C VAL A 139 10.01 -2.80 12.99
N GLU A 140 10.99 -3.48 13.56
CA GLU A 140 11.96 -2.88 14.49
C GLU A 140 13.18 -2.28 13.78
N THR A 141 13.29 -2.46 12.46
CA THR A 141 14.31 -1.77 11.65
C THR A 141 13.90 -0.34 11.34
N ASP A 142 14.90 0.50 11.02
CA ASP A 142 14.70 1.91 10.72
C ASP A 142 13.71 2.10 9.58
N PHE A 143 12.81 3.07 9.77
CA PHE A 143 11.89 3.51 8.75
C PHE A 143 12.68 4.12 7.58
N GLN A 144 12.53 3.54 6.40
CA GLN A 144 13.21 4.00 5.20
C GLN A 144 12.19 4.20 4.08
N LEU A 145 12.09 5.44 3.61
CA LEU A 145 11.37 5.77 2.38
C LEU A 145 12.18 5.33 1.14
N VAL A 146 13.50 5.51 1.21
CA VAL A 146 14.45 5.03 0.22
C VAL A 146 15.55 4.27 0.96
N PRO A 147 15.65 2.94 0.81
CA PRO A 147 16.69 2.16 1.46
C PRO A 147 18.02 2.40 0.76
N SER A 148 19.13 2.22 1.49
CA SER A 148 20.48 2.33 0.91
C SER A 148 20.79 1.32 -0.20
N THR A 149 19.95 0.28 -0.37
CA THR A 149 20.02 -0.68 -1.47
C THR A 149 19.41 -0.15 -2.77
N ALA A 150 18.57 0.88 -2.72
CA ALA A 150 18.08 1.57 -3.90
C ALA A 150 19.18 2.50 -4.41
N THR A 151 19.89 2.06 -5.45
CA THR A 151 21.06 2.75 -6.00
C THR A 151 20.81 3.32 -7.41
N GLY A 152 19.61 3.11 -7.93
CA GLY A 152 19.14 3.57 -9.23
C GLY A 152 18.47 4.95 -9.18
N VAL A 153 17.50 5.16 -10.06
CA VAL A 153 16.76 6.41 -10.19
C VAL A 153 15.62 6.48 -9.18
N HIS A 154 15.44 7.65 -8.57
CA HIS A 154 14.30 7.92 -7.69
C HIS A 154 13.17 8.54 -8.52
N ARG A 155 12.01 7.87 -8.57
CA ARG A 155 10.87 8.22 -9.41
C ARG A 155 9.62 8.38 -8.56
N ALA A 156 8.75 9.33 -8.89
CA ALA A 156 7.51 9.50 -8.15
C ALA A 156 6.30 9.78 -9.05
N VAL A 157 5.14 9.25 -8.64
CA VAL A 157 3.82 9.67 -9.13
C VAL A 157 3.02 10.18 -7.95
N MET A 158 2.59 11.44 -8.01
CA MET A 158 1.88 12.10 -6.93
C MET A 158 0.55 12.65 -7.43
N VAL A 159 -0.54 12.20 -6.81
CA VAL A 159 -1.91 12.55 -7.17
C VAL A 159 -2.57 13.28 -6.00
N GLY A 160 -3.14 14.44 -6.28
CA GLY A 160 -3.86 15.26 -5.31
C GLY A 160 -5.15 15.79 -5.91
N ILE A 161 -6.29 15.35 -5.40
CA ILE A 161 -7.60 15.71 -5.98
C ILE A 161 -8.47 16.43 -4.95
N ASN A 162 -8.75 17.72 -5.20
CA ASN A 162 -9.67 18.51 -4.37
C ASN A 162 -11.12 18.45 -4.87
N TYR A 163 -11.37 17.90 -6.06
CA TYR A 163 -12.70 17.80 -6.68
C TYR A 163 -13.39 19.17 -6.76
N VAL A 164 -12.65 20.19 -7.19
CA VAL A 164 -13.13 21.59 -7.20
C VAL A 164 -14.43 21.71 -8.00
N GLY A 165 -15.51 22.17 -7.36
CA GLY A 165 -16.83 22.30 -7.99
C GLY A 165 -17.72 21.06 -7.90
N HIS A 166 -17.25 19.95 -7.31
CA HIS A 166 -18.07 18.77 -7.06
C HIS A 166 -18.73 18.85 -5.68
N SER A 167 -19.99 19.31 -5.61
CA SER A 167 -20.75 19.30 -4.35
C SER A 167 -21.58 18.01 -4.19
N PRO A 168 -21.60 17.37 -3.01
CA PRO A 168 -20.97 17.76 -1.73
C PRO A 168 -19.56 17.15 -1.46
N GLY A 169 -18.78 16.78 -2.47
CA GLY A 169 -17.52 16.03 -2.34
C GLY A 169 -16.22 16.84 -2.51
N GLU A 170 -16.24 18.16 -2.41
CA GLU A 170 -15.05 19.01 -2.57
C GLU A 170 -14.16 18.95 -1.32
N LEU A 171 -12.88 18.67 -1.51
CA LEU A 171 -11.81 18.65 -0.50
C LEU A 171 -10.93 19.91 -0.63
N ARG A 172 -10.06 20.16 0.35
CA ARG A 172 -9.19 21.35 0.37
C ARG A 172 -7.73 21.10 0.67
N GLY A 173 -7.38 19.88 1.06
CA GLY A 173 -6.05 19.53 1.56
C GLY A 173 -5.13 18.84 0.57
N CYS A 174 -5.69 18.17 -0.44
CA CYS A 174 -4.98 17.17 -1.22
C CYS A 174 -3.86 17.76 -2.07
N HIS A 175 -4.05 18.97 -2.61
CA HIS A 175 -2.98 19.68 -3.31
C HIS A 175 -1.81 20.03 -2.40
N ASN A 176 -2.08 20.43 -1.15
CA ASN A 176 -1.01 20.78 -0.22
C ASN A 176 -0.25 19.53 0.24
N ASP A 177 -0.92 18.40 0.41
CA ASP A 177 -0.27 17.12 0.74
C ASP A 177 0.76 16.75 -0.34
N VAL A 178 0.35 16.80 -1.62
CA VAL A 178 1.24 16.54 -2.75
C VAL A 178 2.43 17.50 -2.76
N LEU A 179 2.20 18.80 -2.61
CA LEU A 179 3.26 19.80 -2.66
C LEU A 179 4.25 19.68 -1.49
N ASN A 180 3.75 19.43 -0.28
CA ASN A 180 4.58 19.24 0.91
C ASN A 180 5.42 17.96 0.80
N MET A 181 4.82 16.87 0.34
CA MET A 181 5.53 15.61 0.16
C MET A 181 6.54 15.70 -0.98
N LYS A 182 6.23 16.41 -2.08
CA LYS A 182 7.16 16.65 -3.20
C LYS A 182 8.42 17.34 -2.67
N LYS A 183 8.24 18.39 -1.88
CA LYS A 183 9.34 19.13 -1.26
C LYS A 183 10.19 18.21 -0.39
N TYR A 184 9.56 17.40 0.46
CA TYR A 184 10.27 16.47 1.34
C TYR A 184 11.12 15.45 0.58
N ILE A 185 10.56 14.76 -0.41
CA ILE A 185 11.30 13.72 -1.16
C ILE A 185 12.44 14.31 -2.00
N MET A 186 12.28 15.55 -2.50
CA MET A 186 13.36 16.25 -3.21
C MET A 186 14.48 16.69 -2.27
N GLU A 187 14.13 17.32 -1.14
CA GLU A 187 15.12 17.89 -0.21
C GLU A 187 15.87 16.82 0.59
N VAL A 188 15.19 15.75 1.00
CA VAL A 188 15.74 14.73 1.92
C VAL A 188 16.20 13.49 1.18
N HIS A 189 15.43 13.03 0.19
CA HIS A 189 15.70 11.76 -0.51
C HIS A 189 16.27 11.94 -1.92
N GLY A 190 16.57 13.18 -2.34
CA GLY A 190 17.26 13.46 -3.60
C GLY A 190 16.48 13.07 -4.85
N PHE A 191 15.15 13.09 -4.81
CA PHE A 191 14.34 12.91 -6.01
C PHE A 191 14.54 14.10 -6.95
N GLU A 192 14.93 13.84 -8.19
CA GLU A 192 15.08 14.87 -9.21
C GLU A 192 13.71 15.26 -9.79
N GLU A 193 13.46 16.56 -9.98
CA GLU A 193 12.14 17.06 -10.40
C GLU A 193 11.65 16.47 -11.72
N GLU A 194 12.56 16.16 -12.64
CA GLU A 194 12.25 15.54 -13.94
C GLU A 194 11.72 14.11 -13.83
N ASN A 195 11.94 13.43 -12.70
CA ASN A 195 11.46 12.08 -12.42
C ASN A 195 10.19 12.06 -11.55
N ILE A 196 9.57 13.22 -11.31
CA ILE A 196 8.36 13.37 -10.51
C ILE A 196 7.18 13.76 -11.42
N VAL A 197 6.20 12.87 -11.54
CA VAL A 197 4.94 13.12 -12.23
C VAL A 197 3.90 13.60 -11.20
N ILE A 198 3.26 14.74 -11.47
CA ILE A 198 2.22 15.31 -10.60
C ILE A 198 0.90 15.41 -11.36
N LEU A 199 -0.17 14.89 -10.75
CA LEU A 199 -1.53 15.04 -11.25
C LEU A 199 -2.39 15.77 -10.20
N MET A 200 -2.94 16.93 -10.57
CA MET A 200 -3.80 17.74 -9.70
C MET A 200 -4.90 18.47 -10.50
N ASP A 201 -6.07 18.64 -9.88
CA ASP A 201 -7.20 19.40 -10.44
C ASP A 201 -7.10 20.91 -10.17
N ASP A 202 -5.88 21.47 -10.24
CA ASP A 202 -5.59 22.89 -9.99
C ASP A 202 -5.61 23.76 -11.27
N GLY A 203 -5.79 23.13 -12.43
CA GLY A 203 -5.77 23.77 -13.75
C GLY A 203 -4.37 24.12 -14.27
N ILE A 204 -3.31 23.69 -13.59
CA ILE A 204 -1.90 23.89 -13.97
C ILE A 204 -1.24 22.55 -14.31
N HIS A 205 -1.42 21.54 -13.46
CA HIS A 205 -0.87 20.20 -13.64
C HIS A 205 -1.76 19.34 -14.54
N THR A 206 -1.25 18.18 -14.94
CA THR A 206 -2.04 17.16 -15.64
C THR A 206 -3.26 16.80 -14.78
N SER A 207 -4.46 16.86 -15.36
CA SER A 207 -5.68 16.57 -14.60
C SER A 207 -5.74 15.10 -14.17
N PRO A 208 -6.11 14.80 -12.91
CA PRO A 208 -6.13 13.44 -12.36
C PRO A 208 -7.41 12.70 -12.79
N THR A 209 -7.61 12.56 -14.09
CA THR A 209 -8.65 11.70 -14.68
C THR A 209 -8.23 10.23 -14.58
N LYS A 210 -9.17 9.29 -14.66
CA LYS A 210 -8.89 7.85 -14.65
C LYS A 210 -7.81 7.46 -15.67
N GLU A 211 -7.94 7.95 -16.90
CA GLU A 211 -6.99 7.70 -17.99
C GLU A 211 -5.57 8.18 -17.65
N ASN A 212 -5.41 9.46 -17.27
CA ASN A 212 -4.10 10.02 -16.91
C ASN A 212 -3.47 9.35 -15.69
N MET A 213 -4.26 8.96 -14.67
CA MET A 213 -3.75 8.25 -13.50
C MET A 213 -3.22 6.87 -13.89
N ILE A 214 -4.00 6.07 -14.63
CA ILE A 214 -3.57 4.76 -15.12
C ILE A 214 -2.31 4.90 -15.99
N ALA A 215 -2.29 5.87 -16.91
CA ALA A 215 -1.13 6.09 -17.76
C ALA A 215 0.13 6.44 -16.96
N ALA A 216 0.01 7.25 -15.90
CA ALA A 216 1.13 7.58 -15.03
C ALA A 216 1.65 6.36 -14.25
N TYR A 217 0.74 5.52 -13.74
CA TYR A 217 1.08 4.29 -13.03
C TYR A 217 1.73 3.23 -13.96
N GLU A 218 1.19 3.05 -15.17
CA GLU A 218 1.79 2.17 -16.16
C GLU A 218 3.18 2.66 -16.59
N GLN A 219 3.33 3.97 -16.81
CA GLN A 219 4.59 4.56 -17.25
C GLN A 219 5.69 4.43 -16.18
N ILE A 220 5.41 4.74 -14.90
CA ILE A 220 6.44 4.64 -13.86
C ILE A 220 6.93 3.21 -13.65
N VAL A 221 6.02 2.23 -13.78
CA VAL A 221 6.38 0.81 -13.73
C VAL A 221 7.19 0.40 -14.95
N ALA A 222 6.80 0.83 -16.16
CA ALA A 222 7.51 0.53 -17.39
C ALA A 222 8.92 1.14 -17.45
N ASP A 223 9.11 2.30 -16.83
CA ASP A 223 10.41 2.99 -16.79
C ASP A 223 11.33 2.49 -15.65
N SER A 224 10.82 1.65 -14.74
CA SER A 224 11.55 1.20 -13.56
C SER A 224 12.48 0.04 -13.83
N GLU A 225 13.70 0.13 -13.29
CA GLU A 225 14.74 -0.89 -13.39
C GLU A 225 15.25 -1.33 -12.01
N GLU A 226 15.95 -2.47 -11.94
CA GLU A 226 16.54 -2.98 -10.70
C GLU A 226 17.36 -1.90 -9.98
N GLY A 227 17.07 -1.68 -8.69
CA GLY A 227 17.73 -0.67 -7.87
C GLY A 227 17.04 0.70 -7.87
N ASP A 228 16.03 0.95 -8.70
CA ASP A 228 15.22 2.17 -8.63
C ASP A 228 14.40 2.23 -7.32
N ALA A 229 14.12 3.46 -6.87
CA ALA A 229 13.17 3.74 -5.80
C ALA A 229 11.94 4.47 -6.37
N ILE A 230 10.76 3.92 -6.13
CA ILE A 230 9.49 4.52 -6.52
C ILE A 230 8.77 5.03 -5.28
N PHE A 231 8.33 6.29 -5.33
CA PHE A 231 7.42 6.86 -4.35
C PHE A 231 6.06 7.18 -4.98
N LEU A 232 5.00 6.55 -4.50
CA LEU A 232 3.63 6.83 -4.90
C LEU A 232 2.92 7.62 -3.80
N HIS A 233 2.20 8.66 -4.17
CA HIS A 233 1.40 9.42 -3.22
C HIS A 233 0.01 9.68 -3.78
N TYR A 234 -1.02 9.34 -3.02
CA TYR A 234 -2.40 9.69 -3.34
C TYR A 234 -3.03 10.42 -2.14
N SER A 235 -3.58 11.61 -2.39
CA SER A 235 -4.47 12.30 -1.45
C SER A 235 -5.75 12.68 -2.19
N GLY A 236 -6.89 12.23 -1.68
CA GLY A 236 -8.19 12.35 -2.35
C GLY A 236 -9.25 11.47 -1.71
N HIS A 237 -10.38 11.27 -2.39
CA HIS A 237 -11.41 10.34 -1.93
C HIS A 237 -11.00 8.90 -2.18
N GLY A 238 -11.35 8.02 -1.24
CA GLY A 238 -11.36 6.57 -1.41
C GLY A 238 -12.74 6.03 -1.07
N THR A 239 -13.14 4.93 -1.68
CA THR A 239 -14.49 4.36 -1.50
C THR A 239 -14.44 2.84 -1.45
N LYS A 240 -15.53 2.23 -0.97
CA LYS A 240 -15.78 0.79 -1.03
C LYS A 240 -16.96 0.53 -1.95
N LEU A 241 -16.78 -0.34 -2.93
CA LEU A 241 -17.82 -0.84 -3.82
C LEU A 241 -18.18 -2.27 -3.39
N VAL A 242 -19.36 -2.77 -3.79
CA VAL A 242 -19.67 -4.19 -3.52
C VAL A 242 -18.85 -5.02 -4.49
N ASP A 243 -18.05 -5.94 -3.94
CA ASP A 243 -17.23 -6.87 -4.70
C ASP A 243 -18.11 -7.70 -5.65
N GLN A 244 -17.74 -7.71 -6.93
CA GLN A 244 -18.40 -8.51 -7.98
C GLN A 244 -17.60 -9.75 -8.38
N SER A 245 -16.32 -9.77 -8.04
CA SER A 245 -15.31 -10.79 -8.31
C SER A 245 -15.38 -11.94 -7.28
N GLY A 246 -15.69 -11.61 -6.02
CA GLY A 246 -15.83 -12.54 -4.91
C GLY A 246 -14.50 -12.94 -4.30
N ASP A 247 -13.48 -12.12 -4.45
CA ASP A 247 -12.14 -12.32 -3.91
C ASP A 247 -11.89 -11.56 -2.60
N GLU A 248 -12.73 -10.61 -2.20
CA GLU A 248 -12.59 -10.04 -0.85
C GLU A 248 -13.45 -10.78 0.18
N ASP A 249 -12.85 -11.14 1.32
CA ASP A 249 -13.54 -11.85 2.41
C ASP A 249 -14.61 -10.96 3.11
N ASP A 250 -14.50 -9.64 3.00
CA ASP A 250 -15.51 -8.68 3.50
C ASP A 250 -16.61 -8.34 2.45
N GLY A 251 -16.37 -8.69 1.18
CA GLY A 251 -17.25 -8.47 0.04
C GLY A 251 -17.28 -7.04 -0.51
N TYR A 252 -16.22 -6.23 -0.33
CA TYR A 252 -16.18 -4.83 -0.80
C TYR A 252 -14.85 -4.27 -1.35
N ASP A 253 -14.65 -4.31 -2.67
CA ASP A 253 -13.52 -3.67 -3.36
C ASP A 253 -13.26 -2.23 -2.93
N GLU A 254 -12.00 -1.93 -2.65
CA GLU A 254 -11.52 -0.59 -2.37
C GLU A 254 -11.16 0.12 -3.67
N ALA A 255 -11.46 1.42 -3.75
CA ALA A 255 -11.26 2.15 -4.98
C ALA A 255 -10.80 3.59 -4.78
N LEU A 256 -9.84 4.00 -5.61
CA LEU A 256 -9.49 5.41 -5.78
C LEU A 256 -10.54 6.09 -6.65
N VAL A 257 -10.82 7.36 -6.36
CA VAL A 257 -11.86 8.14 -7.03
C VAL A 257 -11.22 9.21 -7.93
N PRO A 258 -11.08 8.97 -9.26
CA PRO A 258 -10.53 9.96 -10.17
C PRO A 258 -11.42 11.20 -10.29
N LEU A 259 -10.90 12.28 -10.88
CA LEU A 259 -11.67 13.52 -11.06
C LEU A 259 -12.95 13.30 -11.89
N ASP A 260 -12.88 12.47 -12.93
CA ASP A 260 -13.94 12.15 -13.89
C ASP A 260 -14.68 10.84 -13.56
N PHE A 261 -14.72 10.48 -12.27
CA PHE A 261 -15.29 9.20 -11.83
C PHE A 261 -16.76 8.97 -12.23
N ARG A 262 -17.52 10.04 -12.47
CA ARG A 262 -18.94 9.94 -12.87
C ARG A 262 -19.08 9.41 -14.29
N GLU A 263 -18.10 9.68 -15.14
CA GLU A 263 -18.05 9.29 -16.54
C GLU A 263 -17.21 8.02 -16.74
N SER A 264 -16.04 7.96 -16.09
CA SER A 264 -15.01 6.93 -16.32
C SER A 264 -14.99 5.83 -15.24
N GLY A 265 -15.76 6.00 -14.16
CA GLY A 265 -15.75 5.09 -13.02
C GLY A 265 -14.53 5.26 -12.10
N MET A 266 -14.43 4.38 -11.11
CA MET A 266 -13.33 4.35 -10.14
C MET A 266 -12.16 3.51 -10.63
N ILE A 267 -11.02 3.58 -9.94
CA ILE A 267 -9.89 2.65 -10.12
C ILE A 267 -9.91 1.68 -8.94
N LEU A 268 -10.11 0.39 -9.22
CA LEU A 268 -10.19 -0.65 -8.19
C LEU A 268 -8.77 -1.04 -7.70
N ASP A 269 -8.69 -1.54 -6.49
CA ASP A 269 -7.53 -2.23 -5.90
C ASP A 269 -6.94 -3.30 -6.82
N ASP A 270 -7.77 -4.16 -7.41
CA ASP A 270 -7.38 -5.19 -8.38
C ASP A 270 -6.61 -4.61 -9.59
N ASP A 271 -7.12 -3.50 -10.14
CA ASP A 271 -6.49 -2.79 -11.25
C ASP A 271 -5.13 -2.21 -10.81
N LEU A 272 -5.07 -1.64 -9.60
CA LEU A 272 -3.84 -1.08 -9.03
C LEU A 272 -2.82 -2.18 -8.76
N PHE A 273 -3.23 -3.33 -8.23
CA PHE A 273 -2.37 -4.46 -7.99
C PHE A 273 -1.76 -4.97 -9.29
N ASP A 274 -2.57 -5.16 -10.34
CA ASP A 274 -2.06 -5.62 -11.63
C ASP A 274 -1.07 -4.62 -12.24
N ILE A 275 -1.41 -3.32 -12.22
CA ILE A 275 -0.59 -2.27 -12.83
C ILE A 275 0.70 -2.04 -12.04
N LEU A 276 0.61 -1.85 -10.72
CA LEU A 276 1.72 -1.37 -9.88
C LEU A 276 2.54 -2.49 -9.24
N ILE A 277 1.94 -3.64 -8.94
CA ILE A 277 2.56 -4.68 -8.10
C ILE A 277 2.98 -5.88 -8.95
N ALA A 278 2.01 -6.46 -9.68
CA ALA A 278 2.25 -7.65 -10.48
C ALA A 278 3.28 -7.39 -11.59
N ARG A 279 3.17 -6.24 -12.28
CA ARG A 279 4.04 -5.83 -13.40
C ARG A 279 5.36 -5.15 -12.99
N LEU A 280 5.55 -4.84 -11.71
CA LEU A 280 6.78 -4.18 -11.23
C LEU A 280 8.03 -4.99 -11.60
N SER A 281 9.14 -4.33 -11.95
CA SER A 281 10.41 -5.01 -12.15
C SER A 281 10.95 -5.60 -10.84
N ASP A 282 11.63 -6.75 -10.93
CA ASP A 282 12.31 -7.34 -9.77
C ASP A 282 13.43 -6.41 -9.26
N GLY A 283 13.63 -6.34 -7.95
CA GLY A 283 14.66 -5.50 -7.33
C GLY A 283 14.33 -4.00 -7.27
N VAL A 284 13.13 -3.58 -7.67
CA VAL A 284 12.61 -2.23 -7.44
C VAL A 284 12.08 -2.11 -6.01
N HIS A 285 12.40 -0.99 -5.37
CA HIS A 285 11.81 -0.59 -4.10
C HIS A 285 10.64 0.38 -4.34
N MET A 286 9.46 0.11 -3.82
CA MET A 286 8.29 0.98 -3.93
C MET A 286 7.69 1.27 -2.56
N VAL A 287 7.57 2.55 -2.21
CA VAL A 287 6.77 3.01 -1.06
C VAL A 287 5.61 3.82 -1.57
N SER A 288 4.42 3.55 -1.04
CA SER A 288 3.24 4.35 -1.28
C SER A 288 2.72 4.99 0.01
N LEU A 289 2.26 6.23 -0.10
CA LEU A 289 1.47 6.91 0.93
C LEU A 289 0.06 7.16 0.39
N MET A 290 -0.93 6.52 1.00
CA MET A 290 -2.33 6.67 0.64
C MET A 290 -3.07 7.42 1.75
N ASP A 291 -3.41 8.69 1.47
CA ASP A 291 -4.22 9.54 2.34
C ASP A 291 -5.64 9.63 1.80
N CYS A 292 -6.38 8.53 1.95
CA CYS A 292 -7.78 8.42 1.58
C CYS A 292 -8.54 7.46 2.50
N CYS A 293 -9.88 7.51 2.49
CA CYS A 293 -10.70 6.52 3.20
C CYS A 293 -10.57 5.14 2.57
N HIS A 294 -10.71 4.09 3.39
CA HIS A 294 -10.74 2.71 2.91
C HIS A 294 -9.52 2.38 2.03
N SER A 295 -8.36 2.85 2.46
CA SER A 295 -7.08 2.66 1.76
C SER A 295 -6.25 1.52 2.38
N GLY A 296 -6.93 0.62 3.08
CA GLY A 296 -6.28 -0.35 3.94
C GLY A 296 -5.66 -1.47 3.13
N THR A 297 -6.44 -1.94 2.15
CA THR A 297 -6.13 -2.99 1.19
C THR A 297 -6.11 -2.48 -0.24
N ILE A 298 -6.16 -1.15 -0.50
CA ILE A 298 -6.11 -0.54 -1.85
C ILE A 298 -4.96 -0.97 -2.80
N LEU A 299 -3.95 -1.72 -2.32
CA LEU A 299 -2.89 -2.33 -3.12
C LEU A 299 -2.76 -3.86 -2.89
N ASP A 300 -3.74 -4.51 -2.27
CA ASP A 300 -3.81 -5.94 -1.92
C ASP A 300 -2.49 -6.52 -1.38
N LEU A 301 -1.87 -5.78 -0.47
CA LEU A 301 -0.61 -6.19 0.13
C LEU A 301 -0.89 -7.20 1.26
N PRO A 302 -0.33 -8.43 1.19
CA PRO A 302 -0.70 -9.55 2.04
C PRO A 302 -0.27 -9.42 3.50
N TYR A 303 0.70 -8.57 3.83
CA TYR A 303 1.11 -8.34 5.22
C TYR A 303 0.59 -7.01 5.73
N ILE A 304 0.09 -7.02 6.96
CA ILE A 304 -0.40 -5.84 7.66
C ILE A 304 0.25 -5.67 9.02
N PHE A 305 0.50 -4.41 9.37
CA PHE A 305 0.99 -3.96 10.67
C PHE A 305 0.18 -2.75 11.10
N LYS A 306 -0.71 -2.97 12.06
CA LYS A 306 -1.61 -1.95 12.62
C LYS A 306 -1.80 -2.19 14.12
N PRO A 307 -2.19 -1.15 14.89
CA PRO A 307 -2.56 -1.32 16.29
C PRO A 307 -3.63 -2.40 16.48
N MET A 308 -3.46 -3.22 17.52
CA MET A 308 -4.45 -4.18 18.00
C MET A 308 -5.65 -3.45 18.62
N GLN A 309 -6.73 -4.18 18.92
CA GLN A 309 -7.95 -3.60 19.51
C GLN A 309 -7.71 -2.89 20.86
N ASP A 310 -6.71 -3.32 21.63
CA ASP A 310 -6.32 -2.68 22.88
C ASP A 310 -5.41 -1.45 22.67
N GLY A 311 -5.07 -1.13 21.42
CA GLY A 311 -4.22 -0.03 21.02
C GLY A 311 -2.72 -0.31 21.08
N SER A 312 -2.29 -1.51 21.45
CA SER A 312 -0.88 -1.92 21.38
C SER A 312 -0.46 -2.27 19.96
N MET A 313 0.81 -2.07 19.62
CA MET A 313 1.36 -2.58 18.36
C MET A 313 1.71 -4.07 18.49
N PRO A 314 1.47 -4.90 17.46
CA PRO A 314 1.94 -6.28 17.46
C PRO A 314 3.48 -6.32 17.39
N GLN A 315 4.08 -7.47 17.69
CA GLN A 315 5.55 -7.64 17.63
C GLN A 315 6.09 -7.82 16.21
N GLU A 316 5.24 -8.22 15.27
CA GLU A 316 5.60 -8.49 13.90
C GLU A 316 4.40 -8.25 12.97
N MET A 317 4.65 -8.12 11.67
CA MET A 317 3.56 -8.09 10.69
C MET A 317 2.84 -9.43 10.64
N GLN A 318 1.53 -9.36 10.43
CA GLN A 318 0.63 -10.50 10.29
C GLN A 318 0.16 -10.58 8.84
N LEU A 319 -0.26 -11.76 8.39
CA LEU A 319 -1.02 -11.83 7.15
C LEU A 319 -2.36 -11.12 7.34
N ASP A 320 -2.79 -10.38 6.33
CA ASP A 320 -4.11 -9.77 6.34
C ASP A 320 -5.15 -10.80 5.92
N ASP A 321 -6.05 -11.13 6.85
CA ASP A 321 -7.09 -12.13 6.63
C ASP A 321 -8.21 -11.59 5.71
N SER A 322 -8.21 -10.30 5.34
CA SER A 322 -9.18 -9.74 4.38
C SER A 322 -8.74 -9.86 2.91
N VAL A 323 -7.49 -10.23 2.65
CA VAL A 323 -6.90 -10.25 1.31
C VAL A 323 -6.89 -11.67 0.74
N ASN A 324 -7.25 -11.83 -0.54
CA ASN A 324 -7.20 -13.14 -1.21
C ASN A 324 -5.77 -13.56 -1.59
N LEU A 325 -5.13 -14.25 -0.66
CA LEU A 325 -3.78 -14.79 -0.82
C LEU A 325 -3.66 -15.75 -2.03
N ASP A 326 -4.70 -16.55 -2.31
CA ASP A 326 -4.69 -17.48 -3.46
C ASP A 326 -4.78 -16.72 -4.80
N GLY A 327 -5.58 -15.64 -4.84
CA GLY A 327 -5.68 -14.71 -5.98
C GLY A 327 -4.35 -14.05 -6.30
N ILE A 328 -3.69 -13.50 -5.28
CA ILE A 328 -2.33 -12.93 -5.38
C ILE A 328 -1.35 -13.93 -5.98
N LEU A 329 -1.31 -15.15 -5.45
CA LEU A 329 -0.43 -16.21 -5.95
C LEU A 329 -0.75 -16.58 -7.41
N GLN A 330 -2.03 -16.62 -7.77
CA GLN A 330 -2.47 -16.90 -9.14
C GLN A 330 -2.07 -15.79 -10.12
N GLN A 331 -2.18 -14.52 -9.72
CA GLN A 331 -1.85 -13.38 -10.57
C GLN A 331 -0.34 -13.34 -10.88
N PHE A 332 0.51 -13.54 -9.87
CA PHE A 332 1.95 -13.69 -10.07
C PHE A 332 2.31 -14.98 -10.85
N GLY A 333 1.64 -16.10 -10.57
CA GLY A 333 1.89 -17.38 -11.24
C GLY A 333 1.47 -17.40 -12.71
N GLY A 334 0.37 -16.71 -13.05
CA GLY A 334 -0.15 -16.55 -14.40
C GLY A 334 0.78 -15.70 -15.28
N GLN A 335 1.36 -14.64 -14.72
CA GLN A 335 2.34 -13.81 -15.42
C GLN A 335 3.65 -14.56 -15.69
N ALA A 336 4.15 -15.37 -14.75
CA ALA A 336 5.33 -16.21 -14.98
C ALA A 336 5.12 -17.17 -16.17
N LEU A 337 3.92 -17.75 -16.29
CA LEU A 337 3.54 -18.60 -17.42
C LEU A 337 3.44 -17.79 -18.74
N GLY A 338 2.85 -16.60 -18.69
CA GLY A 338 2.73 -15.68 -19.83
C GLY A 338 4.10 -15.21 -20.36
N MET A 339 5.00 -14.78 -19.46
CA MET A 339 6.38 -14.40 -19.81
C MET A 339 7.15 -15.57 -20.40
N LEU A 340 7.04 -16.78 -19.83
CA LEU A 340 7.67 -17.99 -20.41
C LEU A 340 7.16 -18.28 -21.82
N THR A 341 5.85 -18.10 -22.04
CA THR A 341 5.23 -18.33 -23.35
C THR A 341 5.74 -17.32 -24.37
N ASN A 342 5.84 -16.04 -24.00
CA ASN A 342 6.37 -14.97 -24.85
C ASN A 342 7.88 -15.16 -25.13
N PHE A 343 8.66 -15.58 -24.14
CA PHE A 343 10.09 -15.88 -24.29
C PHE A 343 10.36 -17.11 -25.18
N LEU A 344 9.51 -18.14 -25.08
CA LEU A 344 9.60 -19.32 -25.95
C LEU A 344 9.23 -18.96 -27.40
N ASN A 345 8.22 -18.09 -27.59
CA ASN A 345 7.82 -17.62 -28.91
C ASN A 345 8.89 -16.71 -29.56
N SER A 346 9.55 -15.83 -28.79
CA SER A 346 10.60 -14.94 -29.33
C SER A 346 11.90 -15.66 -29.70
N LYS A 347 12.09 -16.92 -29.27
CA LYS A 347 13.20 -17.79 -29.69
C LYS A 347 12.87 -18.71 -30.86
N LEU A 348 11.62 -18.71 -31.32
CA LEU A 348 11.14 -19.50 -32.45
C LEU A 348 11.00 -18.68 -33.75
N GLU A 349 11.24 -17.37 -33.69
CA GLU A 349 11.39 -16.46 -34.84
C GLU A 349 12.88 -16.21 -35.18
#